data_AF-A0A552L999-F1
#
_entry.id   AF-A0A552L999-F1
#
_cell.length_a   1.000
_cell.length_b   1.000
_cell.length_c   1.000
_cell.angle_alpha   90.00
_cell.angle_beta   90.00
_cell.angle_gamma   90.00
#
_symmetry.space_group_name_H-M   'P 1'
#
loop_
_entity.id
_entity.type
_entity.pdbx_description
1 polymer ?
#
loop_
_entity_poly.entity_id
_entity_poly.type
_entity_poly.pdbx_seq_one_letter_code
_entity_poly.pdbx_strand_id
1 'polypeptide(L)'
;MYYQTISLLDPSVCSSNLGDQIIIDSVKKILFDVFKEVSIINIPTQDIISKVSYKYMKESDFKIVGGTNLLSSNMNSYNQWKINLWDSLFIKDVILMGVGWWQYQKKPNLYTKILYHRVLHKGYLHSVRDNYTKRQLESIGINNVVNTACPTMWSLTDEHCEGIPRRKSDSVLVTFTEYNQNQGYDSDLIELLREKYSNIYFWIQQPKDYKYMYSIYGNKAIYVQPSLQALDQVLSLDLDYIGTRLHAGVRALQKKKRALILAVDNRAAEISKDTNLPVVPRNDWKSITSWIESAYETRIRLPWSNIDKWKSQFQA
;
A
#
# COMPACT_ATOMS: atom_id res chain seq x y z
N MET A 1 7.16 34.27 1.10
CA MET A 1 7.23 32.79 1.12
C MET A 1 6.42 32.31 2.29
N TYR A 2 5.28 31.69 2.05
CA TYR A 2 4.45 31.08 3.08
C TYR A 2 4.49 29.58 2.80
N TYR A 3 5.21 28.83 3.63
CA TYR A 3 5.22 27.38 3.53
C TYR A 3 3.86 26.86 4.00
N GLN A 4 3.20 26.08 3.15
CA GLN A 4 2.00 25.36 3.57
C GLN A 4 2.41 24.24 4.53
N THR A 5 1.72 24.15 5.65
CA THR A 5 1.94 23.12 6.66
C THR A 5 0.91 22.01 6.47
N ILE A 6 1.39 20.78 6.25
CA ILE A 6 0.54 19.59 6.12
C ILE A 6 0.79 18.65 7.30
N SER A 7 -0.27 18.34 8.03
CA SER A 7 -0.28 17.21 8.95
C SER A 7 -0.54 15.93 8.16
N LEU A 8 0.51 15.14 7.93
CA LEU A 8 0.42 13.83 7.30
C LEU A 8 0.15 12.77 8.37
N LEU A 9 -1.07 12.24 8.37
CA LEU A 9 -1.43 11.05 9.13
C LEU A 9 -0.76 9.83 8.47
N ASP A 10 0.32 9.40 9.10
CA ASP A 10 1.35 8.48 8.60
C ASP A 10 1.21 7.10 9.29
N PRO A 11 0.81 6.05 8.56
CA PRO A 11 0.68 4.71 9.11
C PRO A 11 2.02 4.01 9.36
N SER A 12 3.13 4.55 8.87
CA SER A 12 4.46 3.96 9.08
C SER A 12 5.05 4.31 10.44
N VAL A 13 4.58 5.41 11.06
CA VAL A 13 5.00 5.80 12.42
C VAL A 13 4.42 4.81 13.43
N CYS A 14 5.29 4.31 14.33
CA CYS A 14 4.97 3.26 15.29
C CYS A 14 4.47 1.95 14.66
N SER A 15 4.90 1.64 13.43
CA SER A 15 4.56 0.37 12.76
C SER A 15 5.81 -0.48 12.49
N SER A 16 5.66 -1.79 12.69
CA SER A 16 6.68 -2.78 12.28
C SER A 16 6.55 -3.20 10.81
N ASN A 17 5.54 -2.68 10.11
CA ASN A 17 5.22 -3.03 8.73
C ASN A 17 5.95 -2.11 7.74
N LEU A 18 7.07 -2.55 7.17
CA LEU A 18 7.81 -1.75 6.18
C LEU A 18 7.01 -1.46 4.89
N GLY A 19 5.93 -2.20 4.64
CA GLY A 19 5.00 -1.87 3.55
C GLY A 19 4.37 -0.49 3.70
N ASP A 20 4.09 -0.04 4.94
CA ASP A 20 3.55 1.29 5.20
C ASP A 20 4.61 2.38 4.92
N GLN A 21 5.91 2.08 5.08
CA GLN A 21 6.98 2.99 4.69
C GLN A 21 7.06 3.18 3.17
N ILE A 22 6.82 2.13 2.37
CA ILE A 22 6.77 2.21 0.89
C ILE A 22 5.62 3.15 0.45
N ILE A 23 4.47 3.00 1.10
CA ILE A 23 3.30 3.88 0.87
C ILE A 23 3.69 5.32 1.15
N ILE A 24 4.30 5.58 2.29
CA ILE A 24 4.60 6.94 2.74
C ILE A 24 5.73 7.60 1.95
N ASP A 25 6.73 6.83 1.49
CA ASP A 25 7.73 7.32 0.54
C ASP A 25 7.05 7.83 -0.75
N SER A 26 6.06 7.10 -1.26
CA SER A 26 5.33 7.50 -2.48
C SER A 26 4.39 8.67 -2.21
N VAL A 27 3.66 8.66 -1.09
CA VAL A 27 2.77 9.76 -0.67
C VAL A 27 3.56 11.06 -0.53
N LYS A 28 4.71 11.05 0.16
CA LYS A 28 5.53 12.26 0.35
C LYS A 28 6.00 12.84 -0.98
N LYS A 29 6.51 12.00 -1.89
CA LYS A 29 6.90 12.44 -3.25
C LYS A 29 5.75 13.16 -3.95
N ILE A 30 4.56 12.53 -3.95
CA ILE A 30 3.37 13.12 -4.56
C ILE A 30 2.97 14.45 -3.88
N LEU A 31 3.06 14.53 -2.54
CA LEU A 31 2.75 15.77 -1.83
C LEU A 31 3.74 16.88 -2.18
N PHE A 32 5.04 16.58 -2.29
CA PHE A 32 6.04 17.57 -2.75
C PHE A 32 5.80 18.01 -4.20
N ASP A 33 5.26 17.14 -5.06
CA ASP A 33 4.89 17.51 -6.44
C ASP A 33 3.62 18.38 -6.48
N VAL A 34 2.65 18.10 -5.61
CA VAL A 34 1.38 18.85 -5.54
C VAL A 34 1.56 20.21 -4.88
N PHE A 35 2.42 20.29 -3.86
CA PHE A 35 2.63 21.47 -3.04
C PHE A 35 4.08 21.99 -3.17
N LYS A 36 4.27 23.12 -3.85
CA LYS A 36 5.60 23.67 -4.19
C LYS A 36 6.45 24.06 -2.98
N GLU A 37 5.84 24.55 -1.91
CA GLU A 37 6.51 25.00 -0.68
C GLU A 37 5.82 24.39 0.54
N VAL A 38 6.12 23.12 0.85
CA VAL A 38 5.41 22.36 1.88
C VAL A 38 6.31 21.92 3.02
N SER A 39 5.81 22.07 4.25
CA SER A 39 6.34 21.47 5.47
C SER A 39 5.41 20.35 5.93
N ILE A 40 5.93 19.12 6.03
CA ILE A 40 5.14 17.94 6.42
C ILE A 40 5.44 17.55 7.86
N ILE A 41 4.40 17.52 8.69
CA ILE A 41 4.43 17.01 10.06
C ILE A 41 3.81 15.62 10.06
N ASN A 42 4.60 14.59 10.36
CA ASN A 42 4.09 13.21 10.41
C ASN A 42 3.42 12.94 11.76
N ILE A 43 2.19 12.42 11.71
CA ILE A 43 1.38 12.07 12.88
C ILE A 43 1.00 10.60 12.77
N PRO A 44 1.23 9.76 13.81
CA PRO A 44 0.91 8.34 13.72
C PRO A 44 -0.59 8.11 13.54
N THR A 45 -0.94 7.09 12.75
CA THR A 45 -2.32 6.57 12.71
C THR A 45 -2.49 5.30 13.52
N GLN A 46 -1.45 4.48 13.65
CA GLN A 46 -1.50 3.16 14.31
C GLN A 46 -1.27 3.22 15.83
N ASP A 47 -1.06 4.43 16.37
CA ASP A 47 -0.85 4.68 17.80
C ASP A 47 -1.73 5.84 18.29
N ILE A 48 -1.85 5.99 19.61
CA ILE A 48 -2.67 7.02 20.24
C ILE A 48 -2.15 8.41 19.86
N ILE A 49 -3.06 9.27 19.38
CA ILE A 49 -2.72 10.62 18.95
C ILE A 49 -2.56 11.52 20.18
N SER A 50 -1.38 12.16 20.27
CA SER A 50 -1.04 13.01 21.41
C SER A 50 -1.70 14.39 21.34
N LYS A 51 -1.75 15.10 22.48
CA LYS A 51 -2.18 16.52 22.52
C LYS A 51 -1.33 17.43 21.63
N VAL A 52 -0.05 17.12 21.49
CA VAL A 52 0.87 17.86 20.61
C VAL A 52 0.48 17.67 19.15
N SER A 53 0.15 16.43 18.77
CA SER A 53 -0.38 16.11 17.44
C SER A 53 -1.70 16.84 17.15
N TYR A 54 -2.60 16.95 18.13
CA TYR A 54 -3.83 17.77 18.00
C TYR A 54 -3.53 19.24 17.74
N LYS A 55 -2.53 19.81 18.42
CA LYS A 55 -2.10 21.19 18.19
C LYS A 55 -1.59 21.37 16.75
N TYR A 56 -0.69 20.52 16.29
CA TYR A 56 -0.15 20.60 14.92
C TYR A 56 -1.23 20.42 13.86
N MET A 57 -2.17 19.48 14.03
CA MET A 57 -3.30 19.35 13.11
C MET A 57 -4.17 20.60 13.08
N LYS A 58 -4.41 21.24 14.23
CA LYS A 58 -5.18 22.49 14.28
C LYS A 58 -4.49 23.65 13.55
N GLU A 59 -3.16 23.70 13.58
CA GLU A 59 -2.34 24.76 12.98
C GLU A 59 -1.97 24.49 11.51
N SER A 60 -2.22 23.27 11.00
CA SER A 60 -1.90 22.89 9.62
C SER A 60 -2.97 23.39 8.64
N ASP A 61 -2.54 23.80 7.45
CA ASP A 61 -3.42 24.17 6.35
C ASP A 61 -4.21 22.95 5.84
N PHE A 62 -3.55 21.79 5.77
CA PHE A 62 -4.19 20.52 5.39
C PHE A 62 -3.85 19.37 6.33
N LYS A 63 -4.80 18.46 6.48
CA LYS A 63 -4.64 17.18 7.20
C LYS A 63 -4.90 16.05 6.21
N ILE A 64 -3.86 15.30 5.86
CA ILE A 64 -3.95 14.27 4.82
C ILE A 64 -3.63 12.91 5.43
N VAL A 65 -4.44 11.89 5.13
CA VAL A 65 -4.16 10.50 5.49
C VAL A 65 -3.56 9.77 4.30
N GLY A 66 -2.35 9.25 4.47
CA GLY A 66 -1.62 8.53 3.43
C GLY A 66 -1.83 7.02 3.44
N GLY A 67 -2.71 6.52 2.59
CA GLY A 67 -2.80 5.12 2.19
C GLY A 67 -3.21 4.09 3.27
N THR A 68 -2.64 2.87 3.14
CA THR A 68 -2.87 1.64 3.94
C THR A 68 -4.33 1.16 4.04
N ASN A 69 -4.59 0.09 4.81
CA ASN A 69 -5.93 -0.46 5.11
C ASN A 69 -6.59 0.27 6.29
N LEU A 70 -6.61 1.59 6.24
CA LEU A 70 -6.88 2.36 7.44
C LEU A 70 -8.35 2.31 7.90
N LEU A 71 -9.30 2.16 6.96
CA LEU A 71 -10.73 2.25 7.22
C LEU A 71 -11.34 0.89 7.61
N SER A 72 -12.40 0.88 8.41
CA SER A 72 -13.09 -0.34 8.89
C SER A 72 -14.56 -0.03 9.19
N SER A 73 -15.44 -1.00 9.02
CA SER A 73 -16.88 -0.89 9.29
C SER A 73 -17.22 -0.85 10.78
N ASN A 74 -16.28 -1.26 11.63
CA ASN A 74 -16.45 -1.36 13.08
C ASN A 74 -15.27 -0.70 13.79
N MET A 75 -15.14 0.62 13.63
CA MET A 75 -14.06 1.42 14.25
C MET A 75 -14.05 1.36 15.78
N ASN A 76 -15.15 0.97 16.41
CA ASN A 76 -15.27 0.77 17.86
C ASN A 76 -14.73 -0.59 18.34
N SER A 77 -14.42 -1.54 17.45
CA SER A 77 -13.88 -2.86 17.83
C SER A 77 -12.52 -3.15 17.19
N TYR A 78 -12.36 -2.85 15.91
CA TYR A 78 -11.09 -2.98 15.20
C TYR A 78 -10.79 -1.73 14.38
N ASN A 79 -9.67 -1.09 14.69
CA ASN A 79 -9.22 0.13 14.04
C ASN A 79 -7.69 0.14 13.86
N GLN A 80 -7.24 0.28 12.61
CA GLN A 80 -5.85 0.64 12.31
C GLN A 80 -5.63 2.15 12.48
N TRP A 81 -6.66 2.96 12.25
CA TRP A 81 -6.68 4.35 12.68
C TRP A 81 -7.10 4.43 14.15
N LYS A 82 -6.17 4.68 15.06
CA LYS A 82 -6.42 4.77 16.50
C LYS A 82 -7.12 6.08 16.89
N ILE A 83 -8.33 6.26 16.35
CA ILE A 83 -9.24 7.35 16.65
C ILE A 83 -10.60 6.82 17.11
N ASN A 84 -11.25 7.61 17.95
CA ASN A 84 -12.59 7.37 18.47
C ASN A 84 -13.43 8.67 18.41
N LEU A 85 -14.68 8.62 18.91
CA LEU A 85 -15.57 9.78 18.89
C LEU A 85 -15.09 10.99 19.72
N TRP A 86 -14.29 10.78 20.76
CA TRP A 86 -13.65 11.90 21.49
C TRP A 86 -12.58 12.57 20.65
N ASP A 87 -11.78 11.79 19.93
CA ASP A 87 -10.74 12.34 19.05
C ASP A 87 -11.36 13.17 17.92
N SER A 88 -12.57 12.82 17.47
CA SER A 88 -13.32 13.61 16.47
C SER A 88 -13.68 15.04 16.90
N LEU A 89 -13.53 15.38 18.18
CA LEU A 89 -13.65 16.77 18.66
C LEU A 89 -12.45 17.62 18.25
N PHE A 90 -11.27 17.01 18.09
CA PHE A 90 -9.99 17.65 17.80
C PHE A 90 -9.52 17.38 16.36
N ILE A 91 -9.80 16.19 15.83
CA ILE A 91 -9.46 15.76 14.48
C ILE A 91 -10.68 15.99 13.58
N LYS A 92 -10.59 17.00 12.73
CA LYS A 92 -11.63 17.38 11.77
C LYS A 92 -10.99 17.76 10.45
N ASP A 93 -11.79 17.69 9.39
CA ASP A 93 -11.42 18.17 8.05
C ASP A 93 -10.23 17.40 7.46
N VAL A 94 -10.19 16.09 7.70
CA VAL A 94 -9.16 15.18 7.18
C VAL A 94 -9.48 14.76 5.75
N ILE A 95 -8.47 14.78 4.88
CA ILE A 95 -8.57 14.41 3.47
C ILE A 95 -7.87 13.07 3.25
N LEU A 96 -8.58 12.12 2.64
CA LEU A 96 -8.04 10.81 2.34
C LEU A 96 -7.19 10.83 1.05
N MET A 97 -6.06 10.13 1.08
CA MET A 97 -5.18 9.91 -0.07
C MET A 97 -4.86 8.43 -0.20
N GLY A 98 -5.57 7.75 -1.10
CA GLY A 98 -5.30 6.37 -1.49
C GLY A 98 -5.55 5.35 -0.39
N VAL A 99 -6.45 5.65 0.55
CA VAL A 99 -6.76 4.76 1.67
C VAL A 99 -7.62 3.58 1.21
N GLY A 100 -7.52 2.46 1.92
CA GLY A 100 -8.32 1.26 1.67
C GLY A 100 -9.10 0.79 2.90
N TRP A 101 -10.06 -0.09 2.64
CA TRP A 101 -10.87 -0.75 3.66
C TRP A 101 -10.19 -2.02 4.20
N TRP A 102 -10.32 -2.25 5.50
CA TRP A 102 -9.81 -3.44 6.16
C TRP A 102 -10.74 -4.63 5.91
N GLN A 103 -10.30 -5.51 5.01
CA GLN A 103 -10.98 -6.75 4.61
C GLN A 103 -12.40 -6.53 4.08
N TYR A 104 -13.05 -7.62 3.66
CA TYR A 104 -14.47 -7.58 3.35
C TYR A 104 -15.29 -7.57 4.64
N GLN A 105 -16.10 -6.55 4.79
CA GLN A 105 -16.98 -6.35 5.93
C GLN A 105 -18.39 -5.99 5.47
N LYS A 106 -19.35 -6.13 6.38
CA LYS A 106 -20.69 -5.56 6.21
C LYS A 106 -20.60 -4.02 6.13
N LYS A 107 -21.72 -3.38 5.82
CA LYS A 107 -21.82 -1.91 5.82
C LYS A 107 -21.32 -1.32 7.16
N PRO A 108 -20.72 -0.13 7.14
CA PRO A 108 -20.24 0.51 8.36
C PRO A 108 -21.38 0.71 9.36
N ASN A 109 -21.10 0.43 10.64
CA ASN A 109 -22.08 0.58 11.71
C ASN A 109 -22.33 2.07 12.03
N LEU A 110 -23.34 2.34 12.86
CA LEU A 110 -23.74 3.72 13.20
C LEU A 110 -22.58 4.49 13.86
N TYR A 111 -21.81 3.84 14.73
CA TYR A 111 -20.63 4.44 15.36
C TYR A 111 -19.62 4.94 14.31
N THR A 112 -19.25 4.06 13.39
CA THR A 112 -18.28 4.34 12.32
C THR A 112 -18.80 5.42 11.39
N LYS A 113 -20.10 5.37 11.03
CA LYS A 113 -20.75 6.40 10.24
C LYS A 113 -20.61 7.77 10.90
N ILE A 114 -20.95 7.89 12.18
CA ILE A 114 -20.84 9.16 12.92
C ILE A 114 -19.39 9.63 12.98
N LEU A 115 -18.44 8.71 13.26
CA LEU A 115 -17.02 9.04 13.35
C LEU A 115 -16.49 9.62 12.03
N TYR A 116 -16.72 8.94 10.91
CA TYR A 116 -16.21 9.41 9.61
C TYR A 116 -16.85 10.71 9.16
N HIS A 117 -18.16 10.93 9.40
CA HIS A 117 -18.81 12.21 9.11
C HIS A 117 -18.29 13.39 9.94
N ARG A 118 -17.70 13.13 11.10
CA ARG A 118 -17.08 14.17 11.95
C ARG A 118 -15.64 14.47 11.56
N VAL A 119 -14.90 13.45 11.18
CA VAL A 119 -13.44 13.54 10.96
C VAL A 119 -13.11 13.93 9.52
N LEU A 120 -13.85 13.44 8.54
CA LEU A 120 -13.53 13.65 7.13
C LEU A 120 -14.00 15.00 6.62
N HIS A 121 -13.20 15.59 5.73
CA HIS A 121 -13.49 16.87 5.12
C HIS A 121 -14.73 16.81 4.23
N LYS A 122 -15.64 17.79 4.37
CA LYS A 122 -16.92 17.82 3.62
C LYS A 122 -16.83 18.40 2.20
N GLY A 123 -15.94 19.37 1.98
CA GLY A 123 -15.75 20.04 0.68
C GLY A 123 -14.69 19.42 -0.25
N TYR A 124 -13.62 18.82 0.29
CA TYR A 124 -12.54 18.24 -0.53
C TYR A 124 -12.87 16.83 -1.01
N LEU A 125 -12.33 16.46 -2.16
CA LEU A 125 -12.43 15.13 -2.72
C LEU A 125 -11.51 14.16 -1.98
N HIS A 126 -12.07 13.03 -1.55
CA HIS A 126 -11.35 11.94 -0.92
C HIS A 126 -10.85 10.93 -1.97
N SER A 127 -9.58 10.57 -1.86
CA SER A 127 -8.96 9.53 -2.68
C SER A 127 -8.93 8.21 -1.91
N VAL A 128 -9.52 7.17 -2.51
CA VAL A 128 -9.42 5.78 -2.07
C VAL A 128 -8.75 4.95 -3.14
N ARG A 129 -8.20 3.79 -2.77
CA ARG A 129 -7.37 2.99 -3.69
C ARG A 129 -8.10 1.87 -4.46
N ASP A 130 -9.35 1.61 -4.12
CA ASP A 130 -10.16 0.56 -4.75
C ASP A 130 -11.66 0.88 -4.70
N ASN A 131 -12.40 0.31 -5.65
CA ASN A 131 -13.85 0.53 -5.76
C ASN A 131 -14.65 -0.09 -4.60
N TYR A 132 -14.11 -1.08 -3.90
CA TYR A 132 -14.74 -1.61 -2.68
C TYR A 132 -14.81 -0.54 -1.58
N THR A 133 -13.67 0.09 -1.28
CA THR A 133 -13.55 1.17 -0.29
C THR A 133 -14.45 2.35 -0.65
N LYS A 134 -14.50 2.72 -1.94
CA LYS A 134 -15.39 3.78 -2.45
C LYS A 134 -16.85 3.49 -2.08
N ARG A 135 -17.34 2.28 -2.43
CA ARG A 135 -18.72 1.86 -2.16
C ARG A 135 -19.05 1.82 -0.67
N GLN A 136 -18.11 1.44 0.19
CA GLN A 136 -18.30 1.43 1.64
C GLN A 136 -18.54 2.85 2.20
N LEU A 137 -17.77 3.84 1.74
CA LEU A 137 -17.97 5.26 2.12
C LEU A 137 -19.27 5.84 1.57
N GLU A 138 -19.58 5.59 0.29
CA GLU A 138 -20.84 6.01 -0.33
C GLU A 138 -22.06 5.43 0.41
N SER A 139 -21.96 4.18 0.89
CA SER A 139 -23.05 3.51 1.62
C SER A 139 -23.46 4.19 2.93
N ILE A 140 -22.60 5.07 3.47
CA ILE A 140 -22.87 5.88 4.66
C ILE A 140 -23.06 7.37 4.35
N GLY A 141 -23.16 7.74 3.07
CA GLY A 141 -23.45 9.08 2.59
C GLY A 141 -22.22 9.99 2.41
N ILE A 142 -21.01 9.42 2.32
CA ILE A 142 -19.80 10.16 1.96
C ILE A 142 -19.58 9.98 0.46
N ASN A 143 -20.05 10.96 -0.32
CA ASN A 143 -20.12 10.87 -1.79
C ASN A 143 -19.00 11.66 -2.50
N ASN A 144 -18.27 12.51 -1.77
CA ASN A 144 -17.09 13.23 -2.24
C ASN A 144 -15.86 12.31 -2.27
N VAL A 145 -15.96 11.15 -2.93
CA VAL A 145 -14.92 10.11 -2.95
C VAL A 145 -14.70 9.55 -4.35
N VAL A 146 -13.43 9.36 -4.72
CA VAL A 146 -13.03 8.75 -5.99
C VAL A 146 -11.98 7.67 -5.79
N ASN A 147 -12.02 6.66 -6.66
CA ASN A 147 -10.95 5.66 -6.75
C ASN A 147 -9.81 6.23 -7.59
N THR A 148 -8.64 6.37 -6.97
CA THR A 148 -7.40 6.86 -7.58
C THR A 148 -6.33 5.77 -7.66
N ALA A 149 -6.65 4.51 -7.37
CA ALA A 149 -5.66 3.47 -7.09
C ALA A 149 -4.72 3.80 -5.90
N CYS A 150 -3.78 2.90 -5.60
CA CYS A 150 -2.81 3.10 -4.53
C CYS A 150 -1.78 4.17 -4.93
N PRO A 151 -1.41 5.12 -4.04
CA PRO A 151 -0.43 6.17 -4.36
C PRO A 151 0.95 5.61 -4.74
N THR A 152 1.31 4.42 -4.27
CA THR A 152 2.54 3.73 -4.69
C THR A 152 2.55 3.37 -6.17
N MET A 153 1.41 3.38 -6.84
CA MET A 153 1.30 3.06 -8.26
C MET A 153 1.29 4.30 -9.15
N TRP A 154 1.16 5.52 -8.62
CA TRP A 154 0.97 6.73 -9.43
C TRP A 154 2.16 7.12 -10.31
N SER A 155 3.32 6.48 -10.11
CA SER A 155 4.49 6.64 -11.00
C SER A 155 4.56 5.57 -12.09
N LEU A 156 3.67 4.58 -12.09
CA LEU A 156 3.67 3.45 -13.04
C LEU A 156 2.89 3.86 -14.30
N THR A 157 3.41 4.86 -15.01
CA THR A 157 2.89 5.29 -16.32
C THR A 157 3.14 4.21 -17.38
N ASP A 158 2.47 4.31 -18.52
CA ASP A 158 2.71 3.41 -19.66
C ASP A 158 4.20 3.44 -20.06
N GLU A 159 4.79 4.63 -20.18
CA GLU A 159 6.23 4.82 -20.45
C GLU A 159 7.13 4.14 -19.39
N HIS A 160 6.78 4.25 -18.11
CA HIS A 160 7.54 3.57 -17.04
C HIS A 160 7.43 2.05 -17.18
N CYS A 161 6.23 1.54 -17.46
CA CYS A 161 5.93 0.12 -17.61
C CYS A 161 6.59 -0.51 -18.83
N GLU A 162 6.77 0.24 -19.93
CA GLU A 162 7.52 -0.21 -21.12
C GLU A 162 8.99 -0.55 -20.78
N GLY A 163 9.56 0.12 -19.78
CA GLY A 163 10.91 -0.14 -19.28
C GLY A 163 11.03 -1.40 -18.42
N ILE A 164 9.94 -2.13 -18.15
CA ILE A 164 9.97 -3.36 -17.34
C ILE A 164 10.30 -4.56 -18.22
N PRO A 165 11.28 -5.41 -17.84
CA PRO A 165 11.61 -6.61 -18.59
C PRO A 165 10.41 -7.53 -18.80
N ARG A 166 10.28 -8.05 -20.02
CA ARG A 166 9.20 -8.99 -20.39
C ARG A 166 9.55 -10.44 -20.09
N ARG A 167 10.84 -10.77 -20.11
CA ARG A 167 11.33 -12.13 -19.85
C ARG A 167 11.89 -12.19 -18.43
N LYS A 168 11.85 -13.40 -17.88
CA LYS A 168 12.37 -13.74 -16.56
C LYS A 168 13.89 -13.47 -16.46
N SER A 169 14.33 -13.05 -15.28
CA SER A 169 15.75 -12.97 -14.90
C SER A 169 16.26 -14.28 -14.27
N ASP A 170 17.56 -14.40 -14.03
CA ASP A 170 18.16 -15.58 -13.37
C ASP A 170 17.94 -15.60 -11.86
N SER A 171 17.61 -14.45 -11.27
CA SER A 171 17.40 -14.28 -9.83
C SER A 171 15.96 -13.87 -9.50
N VAL A 172 15.50 -14.21 -8.30
CA VAL A 172 14.16 -13.81 -7.81
C VAL A 172 14.22 -13.28 -6.38
N LEU A 173 13.50 -12.20 -6.13
CA LEU A 173 13.18 -11.69 -4.81
C LEU A 173 11.82 -12.22 -4.36
N VAL A 174 11.82 -12.86 -3.20
CA VAL A 174 10.65 -13.49 -2.60
C VAL A 174 10.31 -12.84 -1.27
N THR A 175 9.01 -12.71 -1.02
CA THR A 175 8.49 -12.24 0.27
C THR A 175 7.31 -13.10 0.69
N PHE A 176 7.29 -13.49 1.96
CA PHE A 176 6.13 -14.12 2.57
C PHE A 176 5.51 -13.20 3.62
N THR A 177 4.29 -13.52 4.03
CA THR A 177 3.57 -12.76 5.03
C THR A 177 3.23 -13.64 6.22
N GLU A 178 3.67 -13.22 7.40
CA GLU A 178 3.50 -14.03 8.59
C GLU A 178 2.05 -14.18 9.07
N TYR A 179 1.16 -13.21 8.81
CA TYR A 179 -0.22 -13.26 9.33
C TYR A 179 -1.16 -14.18 8.52
N ASN A 180 -0.71 -14.73 7.38
CA ASN A 180 -1.53 -15.63 6.55
C ASN A 180 -0.63 -16.71 5.92
N GLN A 181 0.07 -17.46 6.76
CA GLN A 181 0.95 -18.55 6.36
C GLN A 181 0.17 -19.68 5.70
N ASN A 182 0.78 -20.35 4.72
CA ASN A 182 0.36 -21.67 4.30
C ASN A 182 1.60 -22.48 3.93
N GLN A 183 2.09 -23.27 4.89
CA GLN A 183 3.36 -23.97 4.75
C GLN A 183 3.42 -24.89 3.53
N GLY A 184 2.31 -25.52 3.15
CA GLY A 184 2.24 -26.34 1.93
C GLY A 184 2.50 -25.49 0.69
N TYR A 185 1.63 -24.50 0.43
CA TYR A 185 1.78 -23.65 -0.74
C TYR A 185 3.09 -22.87 -0.75
N ASP A 186 3.50 -22.34 0.40
CA ASP A 186 4.72 -21.55 0.48
C ASP A 186 5.97 -22.42 0.28
N SER A 187 5.96 -23.72 0.63
CA SER A 187 7.05 -24.65 0.31
C SER A 187 7.05 -25.06 -1.16
N ASP A 188 5.89 -25.41 -1.73
CA ASP A 188 5.74 -25.75 -3.14
C ASP A 188 6.24 -24.61 -4.04
N LEU A 189 5.95 -23.35 -3.65
CA LEU A 189 6.46 -22.18 -4.37
C LEU A 189 7.99 -22.16 -4.34
N ILE A 190 8.62 -22.39 -3.19
CA ILE A 190 10.07 -22.38 -3.08
C ILE A 190 10.70 -23.49 -3.92
N GLU A 191 10.12 -24.70 -3.94
CA GLU A 191 10.59 -25.78 -4.81
C GLU A 191 10.57 -25.37 -6.28
N LEU A 192 9.44 -24.84 -6.76
CA LEU A 192 9.33 -24.30 -8.12
C LEU A 192 10.37 -23.21 -8.38
N LEU A 193 10.55 -22.26 -7.48
CA LEU A 193 11.50 -21.16 -7.67
C LEU A 193 12.95 -21.64 -7.72
N ARG A 194 13.32 -22.70 -6.99
CA ARG A 194 14.67 -23.29 -7.06
C ARG A 194 14.94 -23.98 -8.39
N GLU A 195 13.92 -24.58 -8.99
CA GLU A 195 14.04 -25.19 -10.31
C GLU A 195 14.18 -24.14 -11.41
N LYS A 196 13.59 -22.97 -11.22
CA LYS A 196 13.52 -21.92 -12.25
C LYS A 196 14.60 -20.86 -12.10
N TYR A 197 15.05 -20.53 -10.90
CA TYR A 197 15.98 -19.43 -10.61
C TYR A 197 17.28 -19.92 -9.97
N SER A 198 18.40 -19.31 -10.36
CA SER A 198 19.72 -19.62 -9.80
C SER A 198 19.91 -19.04 -8.41
N ASN A 199 19.38 -17.84 -8.16
CA ASN A 199 19.47 -17.17 -6.85
C ASN A 199 18.09 -16.78 -6.33
N ILE A 200 17.86 -17.04 -5.04
CA ILE A 200 16.63 -16.65 -4.34
C ILE A 200 16.99 -15.73 -3.18
N TYR A 201 16.50 -14.50 -3.27
CA TYR A 201 16.60 -13.47 -2.25
C TYR A 201 15.31 -13.42 -1.46
N PHE A 202 15.42 -13.19 -0.15
CA PHE A 202 14.27 -13.15 0.73
C PHE A 202 14.24 -11.84 1.49
N TRP A 203 13.31 -10.95 1.15
CA TRP A 203 13.15 -9.71 1.89
C TRP A 203 12.19 -9.88 3.07
N ILE A 204 12.71 -9.54 4.25
CA ILE A 204 12.02 -9.61 5.51
C ILE A 204 11.27 -8.29 5.70
N GLN A 205 9.98 -8.24 5.39
CA GLN A 205 9.19 -7.00 5.56
C GLN A 205 8.94 -6.70 7.03
N GLN A 206 8.80 -7.72 7.88
CA GLN A 206 8.58 -7.61 9.32
C GLN A 206 9.43 -8.64 10.07
N PRO A 207 9.82 -8.40 11.33
CA PRO A 207 10.69 -9.31 12.08
C PRO A 207 10.22 -10.77 12.13
N LYS A 208 8.89 -10.99 12.15
CA LYS A 208 8.33 -12.35 12.18
C LYS A 208 8.41 -13.08 10.84
N ASP A 209 8.52 -12.36 9.71
CA ASP A 209 8.68 -12.99 8.39
C ASP A 209 9.96 -13.81 8.35
N TYR A 210 11.05 -13.35 8.98
CA TYR A 210 12.32 -14.09 9.03
C TYR A 210 12.15 -15.50 9.59
N LYS A 211 11.46 -15.64 10.74
CA LYS A 211 11.25 -16.95 11.37
C LYS A 211 10.49 -17.89 10.46
N TYR A 212 9.46 -17.38 9.79
CA TYR A 212 8.66 -18.17 8.86
C TYR A 212 9.46 -18.61 7.64
N MET A 213 10.17 -17.67 6.99
CA MET A 213 11.01 -17.95 5.82
C MET A 213 12.13 -18.94 6.15
N TYR A 214 12.75 -18.78 7.32
CA TYR A 214 13.78 -19.69 7.80
C TYR A 214 13.23 -21.10 8.05
N SER A 215 11.99 -21.24 8.51
CA SER A 215 11.36 -22.56 8.67
C SER A 215 11.10 -23.30 7.36
N ILE A 216 10.98 -22.57 6.23
CA ILE A 216 10.72 -23.15 4.90
C ILE A 216 12.04 -23.47 4.17
N TYR A 217 12.98 -22.52 4.15
CA TYR A 217 14.16 -22.61 3.27
C TYR A 217 15.52 -22.70 4.00
N GLY A 218 15.53 -22.46 5.31
CA GLY A 218 16.72 -22.60 6.15
C GLY A 218 17.87 -21.67 5.75
N ASN A 219 19.10 -22.15 5.89
CA ASN A 219 20.32 -21.36 5.73
C ASN A 219 20.79 -21.17 4.27
N LYS A 220 20.10 -21.76 3.28
CA LYS A 220 20.47 -21.66 1.86
C LYS A 220 19.95 -20.39 1.19
N ALA A 221 19.18 -19.57 1.92
CA ALA A 221 18.61 -18.30 1.50
C ALA A 221 19.63 -17.15 1.55
N ILE A 222 19.51 -16.21 0.61
CA ILE A 222 20.08 -14.88 0.77
C ILE A 222 19.03 -13.99 1.44
N TYR A 223 19.13 -13.81 2.76
CA TYR A 223 18.21 -12.97 3.52
C TYR A 223 18.58 -11.50 3.38
N VAL A 224 17.63 -10.70 2.88
CA VAL A 224 17.75 -9.25 2.74
C VAL A 224 17.21 -8.60 4.01
N GLN A 225 17.98 -7.67 4.56
CA GLN A 225 17.67 -7.00 5.82
C GLN A 225 16.31 -6.27 5.80
N PRO A 226 15.63 -6.16 6.95
CA PRO A 226 14.33 -5.50 7.06
C PRO A 226 14.48 -3.97 7.03
N SER A 227 14.88 -3.41 5.89
CA SER A 227 14.89 -1.98 5.63
C SER A 227 14.51 -1.67 4.18
N LEU A 228 13.96 -0.48 3.94
CA LEU A 228 13.72 0.00 2.57
C LEU A 228 15.02 0.18 1.79
N GLN A 229 16.10 0.56 2.47
CA GLN A 229 17.41 0.68 1.84
C GLN A 229 17.89 -0.68 1.30
N ALA A 230 17.78 -1.74 2.10
CA ALA A 230 18.17 -3.08 1.67
C ALA A 230 17.27 -3.61 0.56
N LEU A 231 15.96 -3.33 0.62
CA LEU A 231 15.03 -3.62 -0.48
C LEU A 231 15.44 -2.91 -1.77
N ASP A 232 15.70 -1.60 -1.70
CA ASP A 232 16.09 -0.82 -2.88
C ASP A 232 17.45 -1.25 -3.44
N GLN A 233 18.38 -1.67 -2.58
CA GLN A 233 19.67 -2.25 -2.98
C GLN A 233 19.48 -3.57 -3.72
N VAL A 234 18.70 -4.52 -3.19
CA VAL A 234 18.48 -5.79 -3.89
C VAL A 234 17.70 -5.58 -5.19
N LEU A 235 16.74 -4.65 -5.23
CA LEU A 235 16.02 -4.24 -6.44
C LEU A 235 16.88 -3.47 -7.44
N SER A 236 18.15 -3.17 -7.15
CA SER A 236 19.08 -2.67 -8.16
C SER A 236 19.68 -3.78 -9.03
N LEU A 237 19.68 -5.02 -8.54
CA LEU A 237 20.12 -6.21 -9.27
C LEU A 237 19.13 -6.59 -10.37
N ASP A 238 19.56 -7.37 -11.36
CA ASP A 238 18.63 -8.00 -12.29
C ASP A 238 17.95 -9.20 -11.62
N LEU A 239 16.64 -9.07 -11.37
CA LEU A 239 15.82 -10.08 -10.71
C LEU A 239 14.33 -9.87 -11.02
N ASP A 240 13.55 -10.94 -10.86
CA ASP A 240 12.09 -10.89 -10.78
C ASP A 240 11.63 -10.74 -9.33
N TYR A 241 10.43 -10.23 -9.09
CA TYR A 241 9.76 -10.30 -7.79
C TYR A 241 8.59 -11.30 -7.84
N ILE A 242 8.52 -12.21 -6.86
CA ILE A 242 7.36 -13.10 -6.67
C ILE A 242 7.07 -13.21 -5.17
N GLY A 243 5.89 -12.78 -4.69
CA GLY A 243 5.59 -12.91 -3.27
C GLY A 243 4.25 -12.36 -2.79
N THR A 244 3.95 -12.57 -1.52
CA THR A 244 2.65 -12.24 -0.91
C THR A 244 2.57 -10.82 -0.32
N ARG A 245 3.67 -10.06 -0.32
CA ARG A 245 3.71 -8.69 0.18
C ARG A 245 3.46 -7.68 -0.93
N LEU A 246 2.18 -7.32 -1.13
CA LEU A 246 1.71 -6.37 -2.15
C LEU A 246 2.65 -5.18 -2.41
N HIS A 247 2.99 -4.39 -1.39
CA HIS A 247 3.77 -3.15 -1.59
C HIS A 247 5.25 -3.42 -1.91
N ALA A 248 5.80 -4.58 -1.55
CA ALA A 248 7.13 -5.00 -2.03
C ALA A 248 7.11 -5.24 -3.54
N GLY A 249 6.05 -5.89 -4.04
CA GLY A 249 5.84 -6.07 -5.48
C GLY A 249 5.62 -4.76 -6.22
N VAL A 250 4.83 -3.83 -5.66
CA VAL A 250 4.69 -2.49 -6.25
C VAL A 250 6.02 -1.73 -6.25
N ARG A 251 6.84 -1.85 -5.18
CA ARG A 251 8.19 -1.26 -5.15
C ARG A 251 9.11 -1.87 -6.20
N ALA A 252 9.02 -3.17 -6.45
CA ALA A 252 9.74 -3.83 -7.54
C ALA A 252 9.34 -3.24 -8.90
N LEU A 253 8.04 -3.02 -9.15
CA LEU A 253 7.56 -2.32 -10.35
C LEU A 253 8.10 -0.88 -10.45
N GLN A 254 8.12 -0.12 -9.35
CA GLN A 254 8.71 1.23 -9.30
C GLN A 254 10.21 1.22 -9.67
N LYS A 255 10.92 0.12 -9.41
CA LYS A 255 12.33 -0.09 -9.77
C LYS A 255 12.52 -0.81 -11.11
N LYS A 256 11.48 -0.81 -11.95
CA LYS A 256 11.43 -1.45 -13.27
C LYS A 256 11.75 -2.95 -13.25
N LYS A 257 11.39 -3.64 -12.17
CA LYS A 257 11.50 -5.10 -12.07
C LYS A 257 10.18 -5.74 -12.42
N ARG A 258 10.26 -6.89 -13.08
CA ARG A 258 9.12 -7.73 -13.38
C ARG A 258 8.59 -8.29 -12.06
N ALA A 259 7.30 -8.15 -11.78
CA ALA A 259 6.75 -8.51 -10.47
C ALA A 259 5.42 -9.29 -10.59
N LEU A 260 5.29 -10.36 -9.81
CA LEU A 260 4.06 -11.12 -9.62
C LEU A 260 3.69 -11.12 -8.13
N ILE A 261 2.51 -10.60 -7.81
CA ILE A 261 2.02 -10.58 -6.43
C ILE A 261 1.07 -11.76 -6.20
N LEU A 262 1.31 -12.51 -5.13
CA LEU A 262 0.50 -13.64 -4.73
C LEU A 262 -0.59 -13.17 -3.76
N ALA A 263 -1.85 -13.24 -4.19
CA ALA A 263 -2.98 -12.81 -3.38
C ALA A 263 -3.21 -13.74 -2.18
N VAL A 264 -3.20 -13.16 -1.00
CA VAL A 264 -3.53 -13.81 0.29
C VAL A 264 -4.72 -13.15 0.99
N ASP A 265 -5.13 -11.98 0.51
CA ASP A 265 -6.28 -11.24 1.00
C ASP A 265 -6.90 -10.40 -0.13
N ASN A 266 -7.92 -9.62 0.21
CA ASN A 266 -8.64 -8.80 -0.76
C ASN A 266 -7.85 -7.62 -1.32
N ARG A 267 -6.73 -7.19 -0.70
CA ARG A 267 -6.06 -5.95 -1.09
C ARG A 267 -5.50 -6.01 -2.50
N ALA A 268 -4.66 -7.02 -2.74
CA ALA A 268 -4.03 -7.20 -4.04
C ALA A 268 -5.09 -7.53 -5.10
N ALA A 269 -6.09 -8.35 -4.74
CA ALA A 269 -7.16 -8.74 -5.63
C ALA A 269 -8.04 -7.55 -6.08
N GLU A 270 -8.46 -6.67 -5.16
CA GLU A 270 -9.28 -5.50 -5.49
C GLU A 270 -8.49 -4.48 -6.32
N ILE A 271 -7.22 -4.21 -5.96
CA ILE A 271 -6.38 -3.31 -6.75
C ILE A 271 -6.16 -3.88 -8.17
N SER A 272 -5.92 -5.19 -8.30
CA SER A 272 -5.70 -5.82 -9.60
C SER A 272 -6.90 -5.70 -10.54
N LYS A 273 -8.13 -5.87 -10.03
CA LYS A 273 -9.37 -5.71 -10.81
C LYS A 273 -9.47 -4.33 -11.47
N ASP A 274 -9.04 -3.29 -10.75
CA ASP A 274 -9.15 -1.91 -11.20
C ASP A 274 -7.94 -1.46 -12.05
N THR A 275 -6.76 -2.09 -11.85
CA THR A 275 -5.48 -1.56 -12.37
C THR A 275 -4.68 -2.50 -13.27
N ASN A 276 -5.13 -3.74 -13.47
CA ASN A 276 -4.35 -4.77 -14.16
C ASN A 276 -2.97 -5.05 -13.50
N LEU A 277 -2.84 -4.78 -12.19
CA LEU A 277 -1.67 -5.20 -11.41
C LEU A 277 -1.49 -6.73 -11.51
N PRO A 278 -0.29 -7.26 -11.83
CA PRO A 278 -0.06 -8.70 -11.95
C PRO A 278 -0.24 -9.40 -10.60
N VAL A 279 -1.40 -10.01 -10.43
CA VAL A 279 -1.82 -10.69 -9.21
C VAL A 279 -2.43 -12.03 -9.57
N VAL A 280 -2.01 -13.09 -8.89
CA VAL A 280 -2.60 -14.43 -9.00
C VAL A 280 -2.90 -14.98 -7.61
N PRO A 281 -3.87 -15.89 -7.44
CA PRO A 281 -4.02 -16.63 -6.19
C PRO A 281 -2.73 -17.37 -5.83
N ARG A 282 -2.37 -17.41 -4.54
CA ARG A 282 -1.11 -18.05 -4.09
C ARG A 282 -0.97 -19.54 -4.41
N ASN A 283 -2.06 -20.20 -4.80
CA ASN A 283 -2.13 -21.63 -5.13
C ASN A 283 -2.39 -21.90 -6.62
N ASP A 284 -2.35 -20.87 -7.47
CA ASP A 284 -2.54 -21.03 -8.92
C ASP A 284 -1.20 -21.33 -9.61
N TRP A 285 -0.74 -22.58 -9.45
CA TRP A 285 0.53 -23.04 -10.00
C TRP A 285 0.64 -22.90 -11.51
N LYS A 286 -0.48 -23.09 -12.21
CA LYS A 286 -0.52 -22.95 -13.66
C LYS A 286 -0.18 -21.52 -14.07
N SER A 287 -0.83 -20.53 -13.45
CA SER A 287 -0.58 -19.12 -13.75
C SER A 287 0.79 -18.65 -13.27
N ILE A 288 1.26 -19.12 -12.10
CA ILE A 288 2.60 -18.79 -11.59
C ILE A 288 3.68 -19.31 -12.55
N THR A 289 3.65 -20.59 -12.91
CA THR A 289 4.61 -21.20 -13.83
C THR A 289 4.53 -20.58 -15.22
N SER A 290 3.32 -20.37 -15.75
CA SER A 290 3.14 -19.72 -17.05
C SER A 290 3.72 -18.31 -17.06
N TRP A 291 3.52 -17.54 -15.99
CA TRP A 291 4.15 -16.23 -15.85
C TRP A 291 5.67 -16.39 -15.86
N ILE A 292 6.27 -17.21 -15.00
CA ILE A 292 7.73 -17.40 -14.94
C ILE A 292 8.33 -17.71 -16.32
N GLU A 293 7.74 -18.65 -17.06
CA GLU A 293 8.31 -19.20 -18.30
C GLU A 293 7.99 -18.37 -19.56
N SER A 294 6.91 -17.59 -19.53
CA SER A 294 6.45 -16.83 -20.69
C SER A 294 6.94 -15.39 -20.65
N ALA A 295 7.03 -14.77 -21.83
CA ALA A 295 7.13 -13.33 -21.91
C ALA A 295 5.84 -12.70 -21.40
N TYR A 296 5.94 -11.72 -20.50
CA TYR A 296 4.81 -11.01 -19.93
C TYR A 296 5.01 -9.51 -20.04
N GLU A 297 4.04 -8.83 -20.64
CA GLU A 297 4.05 -7.38 -20.76
C GLU A 297 3.34 -6.76 -19.54
N THR A 298 4.08 -5.99 -18.74
CA THR A 298 3.49 -5.26 -17.63
C THR A 298 2.74 -4.04 -18.16
N ARG A 299 1.42 -3.99 -17.96
CA ARG A 299 0.57 -2.83 -18.28
C ARG A 299 -0.29 -2.47 -17.08
N ILE A 300 -0.01 -1.33 -16.45
CA ILE A 300 -0.79 -0.85 -15.30
C ILE A 300 -1.77 0.22 -15.77
N ARG A 301 -3.06 0.03 -15.49
CA ARG A 301 -4.13 0.97 -15.82
C ARG A 301 -4.42 1.84 -14.61
N LEU A 302 -4.17 3.14 -14.71
CA LEU A 302 -4.43 4.08 -13.63
C LEU A 302 -5.58 5.03 -13.99
N PRO A 303 -6.44 5.38 -13.01
CA PRO A 303 -7.54 6.32 -13.23
C PRO A 303 -7.02 7.77 -13.22
N TRP A 304 -6.20 8.14 -14.22
CA TRP A 304 -5.53 9.45 -14.29
C TRP A 304 -6.48 10.62 -14.11
N SER A 305 -7.66 10.59 -14.73
CA SER A 305 -8.66 11.64 -14.55
C SER A 305 -9.11 11.84 -13.10
N ASN A 306 -9.17 10.78 -12.29
CA ASN A 306 -9.48 10.89 -10.85
C ASN A 306 -8.27 11.34 -10.04
N ILE A 307 -7.06 10.87 -10.39
CA ILE A 307 -5.80 11.29 -9.77
C ILE A 307 -5.62 12.81 -9.96
N ASP A 308 -5.80 13.30 -11.18
CA ASP A 308 -5.64 14.70 -11.53
C ASP A 308 -6.68 15.57 -10.85
N LYS A 309 -7.96 15.15 -10.83
CA LYS A 309 -9.03 15.83 -10.07
C LYS A 309 -8.71 15.93 -8.59
N TRP A 310 -8.15 14.88 -7.99
CA TRP A 310 -7.75 14.90 -6.59
C TRP A 310 -6.53 15.80 -6.36
N LYS A 311 -5.58 15.89 -7.29
CA LYS A 311 -4.42 16.79 -7.15
C LYS A 311 -4.81 18.27 -7.34
N SER A 312 -5.65 18.57 -8.33
CA SER A 312 -5.98 19.95 -8.72
C SER A 312 -6.78 20.71 -7.66
N GLN A 313 -7.47 20.02 -6.75
CA GLN A 313 -8.25 20.67 -5.69
C GLN A 313 -7.40 21.48 -4.71
N PHE A 314 -6.08 21.28 -4.69
CA PHE A 314 -5.13 21.98 -3.82
C PHE A 314 -4.42 23.16 -4.50
N GLN A 315 -4.69 23.41 -5.77
CA GLN A 315 -4.03 24.43 -6.59
C GLN A 315 -4.83 25.75 -6.66
N ALA A 316 -5.86 25.90 -5.83
CA ALA A 316 -6.73 27.07 -5.79
C ALA A 316 -6.14 28.26 -5.06
#